data_AF-A0A0D5YFW4-F1
#
_entry.id   AF-A0A0D5YFW4-F1
#
_cell.length_a   1.000
_cell.length_b   1.000
_cell.length_c   1.000
_cell.angle_alpha   90.00
_cell.angle_beta   90.00
_cell.angle_gamma   90.00
#
_symmetry.space_group_name_H-M   'P 1'
#
loop_
_entity.id
_entity.type
_entity.pdbx_description
1 polymer ?
#
loop_
_entity_poly.entity_id
_entity_poly.type
_entity_poly.pdbx_seq_one_letter_code
_entity_poly.pdbx_strand_id
1 'polypeptide(L)'
;MKFSYKEEALKLNKNLVCKNIGANKWRVFDGDKEVSYEASSPQAAWNHAYGTLSCPFSIGDRVENLETGEIFTVQGSCFGYVNNLSNENKKFQSLKPWDYEKYKIVG
;
A
#
# COMPACT_ATOMS: atom_id res chain seq x y z
N MET A 1 21.56 -11.54 -0.95
CA MET A 1 21.06 -10.52 -1.91
C MET A 1 20.41 -9.40 -1.12
N LYS A 2 20.69 -8.14 -1.45
CA LYS A 2 20.10 -6.97 -0.78
C LYS A 2 18.79 -6.65 -1.51
N PHE A 3 17.67 -6.83 -0.82
CA PHE A 3 16.34 -6.55 -1.36
C PHE A 3 16.16 -5.03 -1.55
N SER A 4 15.74 -4.59 -2.74
CA SER A 4 15.50 -3.19 -3.07
C SER A 4 14.05 -2.98 -3.52
N TYR A 5 13.22 -2.39 -2.65
CA TYR A 5 11.81 -2.08 -2.95
C TYR A 5 11.64 -1.24 -4.22
N LYS A 6 12.62 -0.38 -4.54
CA LYS A 6 12.63 0.40 -5.78
C LYS A 6 12.68 -0.53 -7.01
N GLU A 7 13.58 -1.50 -7.00
CA GLU A 7 13.76 -2.41 -8.13
C GLU A 7 12.53 -3.30 -8.32
N GLU A 8 11.96 -3.81 -7.22
CA GLU A 8 10.74 -4.64 -7.30
C GLU A 8 9.52 -3.82 -7.76
N ALA A 9 9.33 -2.59 -7.27
CA ALA A 9 8.26 -1.71 -7.75
C ALA A 9 8.40 -1.41 -9.24
N LEU A 10 9.62 -1.15 -9.71
CA LEU A 10 9.89 -0.86 -11.12
C LEU A 10 9.71 -2.08 -12.04
N LYS A 11 9.84 -3.32 -11.53
CA LYS A 11 9.47 -4.54 -12.27
C LYS A 11 7.96 -4.62 -12.52
N LEU A 12 7.14 -4.17 -11.56
CA LEU A 12 5.68 -4.15 -11.67
C LEU A 12 5.20 -2.99 -12.56
N ASN A 13 5.84 -1.82 -12.45
CA ASN A 13 5.56 -0.67 -13.31
C ASN A 13 6.82 0.16 -13.55
N LYS A 14 7.32 0.16 -14.78
CA LYS A 14 8.56 0.85 -15.17
C LYS A 14 8.46 2.38 -15.22
N ASN A 15 7.24 2.93 -15.20
CA ASN A 15 7.01 4.37 -15.36
C ASN A 15 7.03 5.14 -14.02
N LEU A 16 7.27 4.44 -12.91
CA LEU A 16 7.21 5.04 -11.59
C LEU A 16 8.33 6.06 -11.37
N VAL A 17 7.95 7.21 -10.79
CA VAL A 17 8.87 8.29 -10.45
C VAL A 17 8.72 8.66 -8.98
N CYS A 18 9.81 8.65 -8.24
CA CYS A 18 9.86 9.16 -6.87
C CYS A 18 10.20 10.65 -6.89
N LYS A 19 9.34 11.48 -6.29
CA LYS A 19 9.49 12.94 -6.22
C LYS A 19 9.51 13.40 -4.76
N ASN A 20 10.30 14.44 -4.48
CA ASN A 20 10.20 15.19 -3.23
C ASN A 20 9.07 16.21 -3.39
N ILE A 21 8.08 16.16 -2.52
CA ILE A 21 6.87 16.99 -2.56
C ILE A 21 6.90 18.13 -1.53
N GLY A 22 8.07 18.43 -0.96
CA GLY A 22 8.31 19.51 0.00
C GLY A 22 8.57 19.03 1.42
N ALA A 23 9.22 19.84 2.25
CA ALA A 23 9.48 19.56 3.67
C ALA A 23 10.02 18.15 3.98
N ASN A 24 10.96 17.64 3.16
CA ASN A 24 11.52 16.28 3.26
C ASN A 24 10.49 15.15 3.13
N LYS A 25 9.40 15.40 2.40
CA LYS A 25 8.36 14.43 2.10
C LYS A 25 8.55 13.90 0.69
N TRP A 26 8.42 12.59 0.55
CA TRP A 26 8.65 11.86 -0.69
C TRP A 26 7.42 11.05 -1.07
N ARG A 27 7.16 10.95 -2.38
CA ARG A 27 6.03 10.20 -2.93
C ARG A 27 6.39 9.60 -4.29
N VAL A 28 5.83 8.44 -4.61
CA VAL A 28 5.98 7.77 -5.91
C VAL A 28 4.71 7.97 -6.74
N PHE A 29 4.90 8.27 -8.01
CA PHE A 29 3.85 8.57 -8.98
C PHE A 29 3.96 7.68 -10.21
N ASP A 30 2.83 7.35 -10.83
CA ASP A 30 2.70 6.83 -12.19
C ASP A 30 1.98 7.88 -13.04
N GLY A 31 2.75 8.63 -13.83
CA GLY A 31 2.25 9.86 -14.47
C GLY A 31 1.81 10.88 -13.41
N ASP A 32 0.53 11.24 -13.44
CA ASP A 32 -0.11 12.14 -12.47
C ASP A 32 -0.76 11.40 -11.29
N LYS A 33 -0.80 10.06 -11.34
CA LYS A 33 -1.44 9.25 -10.30
C LYS A 33 -0.45 8.97 -9.17
N GLU A 34 -0.89 9.18 -7.95
CA GLU A 34 -0.13 8.82 -6.75
C GLU A 34 -0.20 7.31 -6.50
N VAL A 35 0.97 6.70 -6.32
CA VAL A 35 1.11 5.25 -6.08
C VAL A 35 1.63 4.96 -4.68
N SER A 36 2.17 5.96 -3.97
CA SER A 36 2.59 5.82 -2.58
C SER A 36 2.03 6.93 -1.69
N TYR A 37 2.02 6.70 -0.38
CA TYR A 37 1.81 7.76 0.60
C TYR A 37 2.98 8.73 0.65
N GLU A 38 2.73 9.86 1.30
CA GLU A 38 3.79 10.71 1.82
C GLU A 38 4.72 9.89 2.72
N ALA A 39 6.03 9.98 2.48
CA ALA A 39 7.02 9.30 3.27
C ALA A 39 8.16 10.25 3.66
N SER A 40 8.79 10.02 4.81
CA SER A 40 9.93 10.82 5.29
C SER A 40 11.23 10.57 4.54
N SER A 41 11.26 9.61 3.60
CA SER A 41 12.44 9.30 2.78
C SER A 41 12.05 8.66 1.45
N PRO A 42 12.93 8.74 0.42
CA PRO A 42 12.69 8.06 -0.86
C PRO A 42 12.54 6.54 -0.70
N GLN A 43 13.34 5.95 0.20
CA GLN A 43 13.32 4.50 0.44
C GLN A 43 11.97 4.03 1.00
N ALA A 44 11.42 4.79 1.95
CA ALA A 44 10.09 4.52 2.48
C ALA A 44 9.00 4.72 1.42
N ALA A 45 9.10 5.76 0.59
CA ALA A 45 8.18 5.97 -0.53
C ALA A 45 8.17 4.79 -1.52
N TRP A 46 9.34 4.23 -1.85
CA TRP A 46 9.45 3.03 -2.69
C TRP A 46 8.90 1.77 -2.03
N ASN A 47 9.08 1.60 -0.71
CA ASN A 47 8.47 0.51 0.04
C ASN A 47 6.93 0.57 -0.04
N HIS A 48 6.37 1.77 0.16
CA HIS A 48 4.93 2.00 0.05
C HIS A 48 4.43 1.71 -1.38
N ALA A 49 5.13 2.21 -2.40
CA ALA A 49 4.77 2.02 -3.81
C ALA A 49 4.79 0.54 -4.22
N TYR A 50 5.84 -0.20 -3.85
CA TYR A 50 5.91 -1.64 -4.09
C TYR A 50 4.70 -2.34 -3.49
N GLY A 51 4.36 -1.99 -2.25
CA GLY A 51 3.24 -2.58 -1.56
C GLY A 51 1.89 -2.33 -2.19
N THR A 52 1.66 -1.09 -2.63
CA THR A 52 0.43 -0.71 -3.34
C THR A 52 0.31 -1.43 -4.68
N LEU A 53 1.43 -1.65 -5.39
CA LEU A 53 1.43 -2.35 -6.68
C LEU A 53 1.34 -3.88 -6.55
N SER A 54 1.86 -4.45 -5.47
CA SER A 54 1.77 -5.89 -5.20
C SER A 54 0.42 -6.31 -4.62
N CYS A 55 -0.45 -5.36 -4.28
CA CYS A 55 -1.77 -5.63 -3.74
C CYS A 55 -2.67 -6.28 -4.80
N PRO A 56 -3.21 -7.49 -4.56
CA PRO A 56 -4.14 -8.16 -5.48
C PRO A 56 -5.58 -7.59 -5.41
N PHE A 57 -5.87 -6.74 -4.44
CA PHE A 57 -7.22 -6.21 -4.21
C PHE A 57 -7.38 -4.81 -4.80
N SER A 58 -8.52 -4.56 -5.41
CA SER A 58 -8.90 -3.26 -5.95
C SER A 58 -9.43 -2.34 -4.87
N ILE A 59 -9.25 -1.02 -5.04
CA ILE A 59 -9.91 -0.04 -4.18
C ILE A 59 -11.42 -0.23 -4.28
N GLY A 60 -12.09 -0.33 -3.13
CA GLY A 60 -13.51 -0.59 -2.97
C GLY A 60 -13.82 -2.05 -2.63
N ASP A 61 -12.88 -2.98 -2.84
CA ASP A 61 -13.10 -4.39 -2.52
C ASP A 61 -13.32 -4.58 -1.02
N ARG A 62 -14.24 -5.47 -0.67
CA ARG A 62 -14.40 -5.93 0.71
C ARG A 62 -13.51 -7.15 0.90
N VAL A 63 -12.66 -7.14 1.93
CA VAL A 63 -11.76 -8.26 2.24
C VAL A 63 -11.94 -8.73 3.68
N GLU A 64 -11.95 -10.04 3.88
CA GLU A 64 -12.02 -10.67 5.21
C GLU A 64 -10.61 -11.12 5.62
N ASN A 65 -10.19 -10.76 6.83
CA ASN A 65 -8.98 -11.31 7.45
C ASN A 65 -9.25 -12.74 7.92
N LEU A 66 -8.54 -13.71 7.35
CA LEU A 66 -8.71 -15.14 7.62
C LEU A 66 -8.30 -15.55 9.05
N GLU A 67 -7.50 -14.74 9.75
CA GLU A 67 -7.07 -15.01 11.13
C GLU A 67 -8.07 -14.46 12.16
N THR A 68 -8.67 -13.28 11.89
CA THR A 68 -9.56 -12.60 12.86
C THR A 68 -11.04 -12.67 12.49
N GLY A 69 -11.38 -13.00 11.24
CA GLY A 69 -12.73 -12.94 10.70
C GLY A 69 -13.26 -11.51 10.47
N GLU A 70 -12.44 -10.48 10.68
CA GLU A 70 -12.85 -9.09 10.51
C GLU A 70 -12.92 -8.72 9.01
N ILE A 71 -13.93 -7.94 8.64
CA ILE A 71 -14.15 -7.48 7.26
C ILE A 71 -13.72 -6.01 7.14
N PHE A 72 -13.01 -5.73 6.05
CA PHE A 72 -12.41 -4.44 5.75
C PHE A 72 -12.78 -4.01 4.33
N THR A 73 -12.88 -2.70 4.08
CA THR A 73 -12.98 -2.17 2.71
C THR A 73 -11.63 -1.63 2.30
N VAL A 74 -11.13 -2.07 1.14
CA VAL A 74 -9.86 -1.63 0.55
C VAL A 74 -10.03 -0.17 0.14
N GLN A 75 -9.38 0.76 0.83
CA GLN A 75 -9.35 2.16 0.44
C GLN A 75 -8.15 2.44 -0.45
N GLY A 76 -8.16 3.59 -1.16
CA GLY A 76 -6.99 4.16 -1.82
C GLY A 76 -5.96 4.55 -0.76
N SER A 77 -5.30 3.52 -0.23
CA SER A 77 -4.66 3.47 1.10
C SER A 77 -4.18 2.09 1.51
N CYS A 78 -4.73 1.02 0.94
CA CYS A 78 -4.51 -0.31 1.49
C CYS A 78 -3.31 -1.01 0.84
N PHE A 79 -2.55 -1.71 1.71
CA PHE A 79 -1.31 -2.45 1.48
C PHE A 79 -0.06 -1.57 1.35
N GLY A 80 0.39 -1.08 2.50
CA GLY A 80 1.52 -0.16 2.58
C GLY A 80 1.34 0.98 3.56
N TYR A 81 0.94 0.68 4.81
CA TYR A 81 1.05 1.49 6.05
C TYR A 81 -0.28 1.83 6.76
N VAL A 82 -0.10 2.07 8.06
CA VAL A 82 -1.04 2.19 9.19
C VAL A 82 -2.23 3.13 8.94
N ASN A 83 -3.43 2.62 9.24
CA ASN A 83 -4.67 3.34 9.56
C ASN A 83 -5.30 4.25 8.50
N ASN A 84 -6.25 3.67 7.77
CA ASN A 84 -7.66 4.05 7.94
C ASN A 84 -8.57 2.94 7.38
N LEU A 85 -8.52 1.76 8.01
CA LEU A 85 -9.63 0.83 7.93
C LEU A 85 -10.73 1.40 8.84
N SER A 86 -11.77 2.00 8.26
CA SER A 86 -12.98 2.30 9.01
C SER A 86 -13.73 0.98 9.20
N ASN A 87 -13.43 0.28 10.29
CA ASN A 87 -14.30 -0.77 10.80
C ASN A 87 -15.49 -0.08 11.48
N GLU A 88 -16.70 -0.66 11.42
CA GLU A 88 -17.85 -0.15 12.20
C GLU A 88 -17.56 -0.14 13.71
N ASN A 89 -16.54 -0.91 14.13
CA ASN A 89 -15.96 -0.92 15.47
C ASN A 89 -14.47 -0.55 15.45
N LYS A 90 -14.16 0.70 15.82
CA LYS A 90 -12.84 1.37 15.96
C LYS A 90 -11.65 0.47 16.39
N LYS A 91 -11.10 -0.32 15.47
CA LYS A 91 -9.75 -0.91 15.60
C LYS A 91 -8.99 -0.72 14.30
N PHE A 92 -7.72 -0.39 14.48
CA PHE A 92 -6.84 0.23 13.51
C PHE A 92 -5.67 -0.73 13.30
N GLN A 93 -5.67 -1.49 12.20
CA GLN A 93 -4.60 -2.43 11.89
C GLN A 93 -3.85 -2.02 10.63
N SER A 94 -2.55 -1.90 10.76
CA SER A 94 -1.62 -1.68 9.66
C SER A 94 -1.45 -2.96 8.87
N LEU A 95 -1.98 -2.99 7.65
CA LEU A 95 -1.71 -4.10 6.74
C LEU A 95 -0.35 -3.91 6.11
N LYS A 96 0.55 -4.86 6.37
CA LYS A 96 1.80 -4.89 5.62
C LYS A 96 1.49 -5.38 4.22
N PRO A 97 2.13 -4.80 3.19
CA PRO A 97 1.81 -5.12 1.81
C PRO A 97 2.08 -6.56 1.37
N TRP A 98 2.76 -7.37 2.20
CA TRP A 98 3.03 -8.79 1.94
C TRP A 98 2.11 -9.75 2.71
N ASP A 99 1.17 -9.23 3.52
CA ASP A 99 0.24 -10.06 4.28
C ASP A 99 -1.07 -10.35 3.51
N TYR A 100 -1.15 -10.03 2.20
CA TYR A 100 -2.38 -10.21 1.40
C TYR A 100 -2.88 -11.66 1.37
N GLU A 101 -1.99 -12.64 1.53
CA GLU A 101 -2.35 -14.07 1.61
C GLU A 101 -3.26 -14.39 2.81
N LYS A 102 -3.30 -13.50 3.81
CA LYS A 102 -4.19 -13.59 4.98
C LYS A 102 -5.57 -13.00 4.75
N TYR A 103 -5.83 -12.47 3.56
CA TYR A 103 -7.08 -11.79 3.21
C TYR A 103 -7.73 -12.47 2.00
N LYS A 104 -9.06 -12.53 1.96
CA LYS A 104 -9.83 -12.95 0.78
C LYS A 104 -10.90 -11.92 0.46
N ILE A 105 -11.25 -11.78 -0.81
CA ILE A 105 -12.38 -10.93 -1.24
C ILE A 105 -13.70 -11.53 -0.72
N VAL A 106 -14.58 -10.68 -0.21
CA VAL A 106 -15.91 -11.02 0.29
C VAL A 106 -16.98 -10.06 -0.25
N GLY A 107 -17.58 -10.43 -1.38
CA GLY A 107 -18.73 -9.72 -1.96
C GLY A 107 -18.32 -8.53 -2.82
#